data_AF-A0A9W4D040-F1
#
_entry.id   AF-A0A9W4D040-F1
#
_cell.length_a   1.000
_cell.length_b   1.000
_cell.length_c   1.000
_cell.angle_alpha   90.00
_cell.angle_beta   90.00
_cell.angle_gamma   90.00
#
_symmetry.space_group_name_H-M   'P 1'
#
loop_
_entity.id
_entity.type
_entity.pdbx_description
1 polymer ?
#
loop_
_entity_poly.entity_id
_entity_poly.type
_entity_poly.pdbx_seq_one_letter_code
_entity_poly.pdbx_strand_id
1 'polypeptide(L)'
;MLPVHSFFFSIIFYAASIQARYVFYYDQYHKNLPPTTMNTGIDHVIMAFANSSLFTTSPAGEYVPFEDIPTLRTKFDADIKVLIAVGGWGDTAGFSMGAATEESRKLYATNIAAMLEKFGFDGVDIDWEYPGGNSSDYKQSPNEDKVSEIETYPLLLAEIRAAIGPKKLLTIATPGKVGDLMAFTPETAPSIWRSVDWVNLMSYDLFNRRDKITKHHTDVKASLEIVDYYLNKLSLDPLKLNLGFPMYAKWATIDANQTCQNGLGCATAELESPDGSDTGLSGAITFELENYATPPTNMTESVDGACGPTAGTFCAAGNCCSAFGFCGDSAAHCDACLGPVFGSGCKTESLSEKFQTAMKNGVTDEQAGGEYYYDQQNNLFWTWDTPQIISRKFNDIVKPRNLGGVMAWSLGQDSFDFSHILALQKGVAEMKTSTPNPSLPTPPQPDVFQAPPPDQMTVPELAPKIDPTSDRTELPPLDSLKTPSLPPLDSLKTPNLPSLDQETPQGPAQTIDEPRLPPIDLFQAPSMNPTTAPETLPRLAFSVPQLPSLSLSLSGSGSFSQRPEDNPSLQFQAEFKSANRGQNPSEGSTQIRRNQKRYAPTRLARFVV
;
A
#
# COMPACT_ATOMS: atom_id res chain seq x y z
N MET A 1 71.51 9.27 -10.89
CA MET A 1 70.33 8.52 -11.37
C MET A 1 69.77 7.74 -10.20
N LEU A 2 68.46 7.87 -9.93
CA LEU A 2 67.70 7.06 -8.98
C LEU A 2 66.32 6.80 -9.62
N PRO A 3 65.84 5.55 -9.71
CA PRO A 3 64.63 5.24 -10.48
C PRO A 3 63.35 5.47 -9.65
N VAL A 4 62.55 6.45 -10.07
CA VAL A 4 61.19 6.65 -9.54
C VAL A 4 60.34 5.44 -9.92
N HIS A 5 59.82 4.71 -8.93
CA HIS A 5 58.90 3.60 -9.15
C HIS A 5 57.46 4.12 -9.16
N SER A 6 56.88 4.28 -10.35
CA SER A 6 55.46 4.58 -10.51
C SER A 6 54.61 3.36 -10.16
N PHE A 7 53.96 3.37 -8.99
CA PHE A 7 52.90 2.43 -8.67
C PHE A 7 51.65 2.74 -9.51
N PHE A 8 51.41 1.95 -10.55
CA PHE A 8 50.12 1.92 -11.24
C PHE A 8 49.09 1.22 -10.35
N PHE A 9 48.27 1.99 -9.64
CA PHE A 9 47.01 1.48 -9.10
C PHE A 9 46.07 1.18 -10.26
N SER A 10 45.94 -0.10 -10.62
CA SER A 10 44.83 -0.55 -11.47
C SER A 10 43.54 -0.45 -10.67
N ILE A 11 42.83 0.67 -10.81
CA ILE A 11 41.46 0.81 -10.32
C ILE A 11 40.60 -0.16 -11.15
N ILE A 12 40.35 -1.34 -10.60
CA ILE A 12 39.35 -2.26 -11.13
C ILE A 12 38.01 -1.61 -10.84
N PHE A 13 37.47 -0.89 -11.84
CA PHE A 13 36.08 -0.46 -11.83
C PHE A 13 35.21 -1.71 -11.83
N TYR A 14 34.77 -2.11 -10.64
CA TYR A 14 33.52 -2.85 -10.50
C TYR A 14 32.41 -1.92 -10.99
N ALA A 15 32.11 -1.98 -12.28
CA ALA A 15 30.82 -1.58 -12.80
C ALA A 15 29.80 -2.45 -12.08
N ALA A 16 29.17 -1.91 -11.04
CA ALA A 16 28.04 -2.56 -10.40
C ALA A 16 27.00 -2.80 -11.50
N SER A 17 26.74 -4.06 -11.82
CA SER A 17 25.67 -4.42 -12.73
C SER A 17 24.38 -3.90 -12.12
N ILE A 18 23.82 -2.82 -12.69
CA ILE A 18 22.53 -2.27 -12.26
C ILE A 18 21.47 -3.27 -12.68
N GLN A 19 21.26 -4.26 -11.81
CA GLN A 19 20.26 -5.28 -11.94
C GLN A 19 18.91 -4.59 -11.70
N ALA A 20 18.06 -4.57 -12.73
CA ALA A 20 16.76 -3.91 -12.67
C ALA A 20 15.95 -4.45 -11.48
N ARG A 21 15.65 -3.58 -10.50
CA ARG A 21 14.95 -4.00 -9.27
C ARG A 21 13.58 -4.55 -9.62
N TYR A 22 13.19 -5.60 -8.91
CA TYR A 22 11.88 -6.20 -8.99
C TYR A 22 11.32 -6.29 -7.58
N VAL A 23 10.48 -5.30 -7.26
CA VAL A 23 9.95 -5.03 -5.93
C VAL A 23 8.49 -5.45 -5.87
N PHE A 24 8.08 -6.09 -4.77
CA PHE A 24 6.67 -6.36 -4.48
C PHE A 24 6.30 -5.94 -3.08
N TYR A 25 5.14 -5.31 -2.92
CA TYR A 25 4.49 -5.22 -1.61
C TYR A 25 3.80 -6.55 -1.27
N TYR A 26 3.90 -6.95 0.00
CA TYR A 26 3.23 -8.12 0.56
C TYR A 26 2.43 -7.66 1.79
N ASP A 27 1.12 -7.53 1.63
CA ASP A 27 0.25 -7.04 2.69
C ASP A 27 -0.31 -8.16 3.60
N GLN A 28 -0.82 -7.73 4.75
CA GLN A 28 -1.33 -8.62 5.80
C GLN A 28 -2.67 -9.30 5.50
N TYR A 29 -3.33 -9.00 4.37
CA TYR A 29 -4.65 -9.53 4.01
C TYR A 29 -4.52 -10.63 2.95
N HIS A 30 -3.83 -10.36 1.83
CA HIS A 30 -3.69 -11.29 0.69
C HIS A 30 -2.54 -12.28 0.93
N LYS A 31 -2.66 -13.12 1.98
CA LYS A 31 -1.59 -14.03 2.42
C LYS A 31 -1.38 -15.27 1.54
N ASN A 32 -2.24 -15.50 0.55
CA ASN A 32 -2.17 -16.58 -0.42
C ASN A 32 -1.08 -16.31 -1.47
N LEU A 33 0.18 -16.25 -1.02
CA LEU A 33 1.34 -15.98 -1.87
C LEU A 33 1.50 -17.03 -2.97
N PRO A 34 1.98 -16.61 -4.16
CA PRO A 34 2.10 -17.50 -5.31
C PRO A 34 3.17 -18.58 -5.07
N PRO A 35 3.14 -19.69 -5.83
CA PRO A 35 4.19 -20.71 -5.78
C PRO A 35 5.57 -20.09 -5.98
N THR A 36 6.60 -20.61 -5.30
CA THR A 36 7.96 -20.02 -5.31
C THR A 36 8.56 -19.85 -6.70
N THR A 37 8.13 -20.65 -7.68
CA THR A 37 8.49 -20.52 -9.11
C THR A 37 8.02 -19.23 -9.77
N MET A 38 6.96 -18.60 -9.26
CA MET A 38 6.45 -17.31 -9.74
C MET A 38 7.17 -16.13 -9.05
N ASN A 39 7.72 -16.35 -7.85
CA ASN A 39 8.54 -15.38 -7.13
C ASN A 39 9.98 -15.27 -7.67
N THR A 40 10.38 -16.14 -8.62
CA THR A 40 11.75 -16.18 -9.15
C THR A 40 12.16 -14.84 -9.76
N GLY A 41 13.30 -14.31 -9.34
CA GLY A 41 13.87 -13.05 -9.80
C GLY A 41 13.34 -11.79 -9.12
N ILE A 42 12.34 -11.88 -8.23
CA ILE A 42 11.99 -10.82 -7.27
C ILE A 42 13.18 -10.65 -6.33
N ASP A 43 13.71 -9.43 -6.22
CA ASP A 43 14.90 -9.12 -5.42
C ASP A 43 14.59 -8.32 -4.15
N HIS A 44 13.38 -7.73 -4.06
CA HIS A 44 12.90 -7.03 -2.86
C HIS A 44 11.42 -7.34 -2.58
N VAL A 45 11.10 -7.68 -1.33
CA VAL A 45 9.71 -7.75 -0.82
C VAL A 45 9.53 -6.75 0.32
N ILE A 46 8.45 -5.99 0.30
CA ILE A 46 8.11 -4.98 1.30
C ILE A 46 6.87 -5.45 2.06
N MET A 47 7.03 -5.83 3.32
CA MET A 47 5.92 -6.23 4.19
C MET A 47 5.04 -5.01 4.51
N ALA A 48 3.72 -5.09 4.33
CA ALA A 48 2.78 -3.98 4.53
C ALA A 48 1.70 -4.33 5.58
N PHE A 49 1.51 -3.59 6.67
CA PHE A 49 2.21 -2.37 7.14
C PHE A 49 2.54 -2.45 8.63
N ALA A 50 3.47 -1.63 9.09
CA ALA A 50 3.58 -1.20 10.48
C ALA A 50 2.88 0.16 10.63
N ASN A 51 2.01 0.32 11.64
CA ASN A 51 1.27 1.56 11.82
C ASN A 51 2.19 2.74 12.18
N SER A 52 1.98 3.89 11.55
CA SER A 52 2.79 5.10 11.68
C SER A 52 2.90 5.60 13.13
N SER A 53 1.89 5.38 13.97
CA SER A 53 1.86 5.90 15.34
C SER A 53 2.70 5.08 16.32
N LEU A 54 3.16 3.88 15.95
CA LEU A 54 3.98 3.02 16.83
C LEU A 54 5.32 3.67 17.19
N PHE A 55 5.83 4.58 16.36
CA PHE A 55 7.17 5.16 16.51
C PHE A 55 7.17 6.51 17.24
N THR A 56 6.02 7.02 17.70
CA THR A 56 5.92 8.38 18.30
C THR A 56 6.20 8.44 19.80
N THR A 57 6.36 7.31 20.48
CA THR A 57 6.49 7.23 21.96
C THR A 57 7.82 6.63 22.43
N SER A 58 8.15 6.83 23.71
CA SER A 58 9.27 6.15 24.38
C SER A 58 8.75 5.46 25.66
N PRO A 59 8.69 4.11 25.72
CA PRO A 59 9.05 3.16 24.68
C PRO A 59 8.14 3.25 23.45
N ALA A 60 8.61 2.72 22.32
CA ALA A 60 7.82 2.54 21.10
C ALA A 60 6.61 1.62 21.35
N GLY A 61 5.58 1.76 20.52
CA GLY A 61 4.51 0.77 20.39
C GLY A 61 5.02 -0.56 19.84
N GLU A 62 4.33 -1.65 20.17
CA GLU A 62 4.74 -2.98 19.72
C GLU A 62 4.24 -3.28 18.30
N TYR A 63 5.16 -3.32 17.34
CA TYR A 63 4.93 -4.00 16.06
C TYR A 63 5.12 -5.52 16.20
N VAL A 64 4.29 -6.28 15.50
CA VAL A 64 4.39 -7.74 15.34
C VAL A 64 4.27 -8.07 13.85
N PRO A 65 5.33 -8.60 13.20
CA PRO A 65 5.25 -9.10 11.83
C PRO A 65 4.16 -10.17 11.69
N PHE A 66 3.34 -10.07 10.66
CA PHE A 66 2.23 -11.01 10.43
C PHE A 66 2.67 -12.36 9.84
N GLU A 67 3.95 -12.47 9.49
CA GLU A 67 4.75 -13.65 9.17
C GLU A 67 6.20 -13.36 9.61
N ASP A 68 6.97 -14.36 10.08
CA ASP A 68 8.34 -14.12 10.51
C ASP A 68 9.32 -13.99 9.33
N ILE A 69 10.34 -13.15 9.51
CA ILE A 69 11.26 -12.78 8.42
C ILE A 69 12.09 -13.98 7.90
N PRO A 70 12.59 -14.90 8.74
CA PRO A 70 13.16 -16.16 8.27
C PRO A 70 12.21 -16.98 7.37
N THR A 71 10.96 -17.21 7.79
CA THR A 71 9.96 -17.93 6.99
C THR A 71 9.65 -17.21 5.69
N LEU A 72 9.44 -15.89 5.71
CA LEU A 72 9.16 -15.11 4.51
C LEU A 72 10.28 -15.22 3.47
N ARG A 73 11.55 -15.18 3.89
CA ARG A 73 12.71 -15.37 2.98
C ARG A 73 12.72 -16.72 2.28
N THR A 74 12.09 -17.77 2.84
CA THR A 74 12.02 -19.10 2.18
C THR A 74 11.08 -19.15 0.97
N LYS A 75 10.26 -18.11 0.75
CA LYS A 75 9.29 -18.04 -0.36
C LYS A 75 9.87 -17.46 -1.66
N PHE A 76 11.10 -16.97 -1.64
CA PHE A 76 11.78 -16.29 -2.74
C PHE A 76 13.12 -16.97 -3.09
N ASP A 77 13.79 -16.48 -4.12
CA ASP A 77 15.17 -16.85 -4.42
C ASP A 77 16.14 -16.38 -3.31
N ALA A 78 17.35 -16.91 -3.32
CA ALA A 78 18.40 -16.52 -2.38
C ALA A 78 18.74 -15.01 -2.44
N ASP A 79 19.23 -14.48 -1.32
CA ASP A 79 19.63 -13.08 -1.13
C ASP A 79 18.53 -12.00 -1.25
N ILE A 80 17.25 -12.39 -1.40
CA ILE A 80 16.05 -11.53 -1.27
C ILE A 80 16.17 -10.53 -0.12
N LYS A 81 15.81 -9.26 -0.37
CA LYS A 81 15.71 -8.23 0.66
C LYS A 81 14.28 -8.12 1.19
N VAL A 82 14.14 -8.07 2.51
CA VAL A 82 12.85 -7.92 3.18
C VAL A 82 12.81 -6.58 3.89
N LEU A 83 11.96 -5.67 3.42
CA LEU A 83 11.68 -4.38 4.03
C LEU A 83 10.34 -4.41 4.77
N ILE A 84 10.07 -3.38 5.55
CA ILE A 84 8.79 -3.11 6.21
C ILE A 84 8.30 -1.73 5.79
N ALA A 85 7.10 -1.66 5.22
CA ALA A 85 6.42 -0.40 4.97
C ALA A 85 5.79 0.12 6.27
N VAL A 86 6.01 1.39 6.56
CA VAL A 86 5.30 2.15 7.60
C VAL A 86 4.23 2.99 6.91
N GLY A 87 3.01 3.02 7.44
CA GLY A 87 1.93 3.86 6.94
C GLY A 87 0.93 3.14 6.02
N GLY A 88 0.76 3.67 4.80
CA GLY A 88 -0.30 3.33 3.85
C GLY A 88 -1.53 4.26 3.95
N TRP A 89 -2.44 4.15 2.99
CA TRP A 89 -3.60 5.03 2.81
C TRP A 89 -4.38 5.34 4.10
N GLY A 90 -4.31 6.61 4.53
CA GLY A 90 -5.00 7.13 5.71
C GLY A 90 -4.24 7.06 7.03
N ASP A 91 -3.09 6.38 7.11
CA ASP A 91 -2.27 6.29 8.32
C ASP A 91 -1.27 7.47 8.43
N THR A 92 -1.81 8.68 8.56
CA THR A 92 -1.02 9.93 8.55
C THR A 92 -0.62 10.44 9.93
N ALA A 93 -1.48 10.26 10.94
CA ALA A 93 -1.35 10.95 12.23
C ALA A 93 0.00 10.67 12.95
N GLY A 94 0.54 9.46 12.83
CA GLY A 94 1.83 9.10 13.40
C GLY A 94 3.00 9.78 12.68
N PHE A 95 2.91 9.99 11.36
CA PHE A 95 3.89 10.76 10.62
C PHE A 95 3.84 12.25 10.93
N SER A 96 2.65 12.86 11.00
CA SER A 96 2.50 14.26 11.40
C SER A 96 3.09 14.51 12.79
N MET A 97 2.84 13.60 13.74
CA MET A 97 3.47 13.62 15.07
C MET A 97 4.99 13.38 15.02
N GLY A 98 5.46 12.47 14.17
CA GLY A 98 6.88 12.17 13.98
C GLY A 98 7.67 13.34 13.38
N ALA A 99 7.13 14.00 12.36
CA ALA A 99 7.79 15.07 11.60
C ALA A 99 7.91 16.39 12.37
N ALA A 100 6.99 16.68 13.30
CA ALA A 100 6.75 18.00 13.87
C ALA A 100 7.98 18.74 14.45
N THR A 101 8.81 18.09 15.27
CA THR A 101 9.98 18.70 15.94
C THR A 101 11.26 17.90 15.72
N GLU A 102 12.42 18.46 16.09
CA GLU A 102 13.69 17.74 15.99
C GLU A 102 13.72 16.52 16.92
N GLU A 103 13.17 16.68 18.13
CA GLU A 103 13.05 15.63 19.14
C GLU A 103 12.09 14.53 18.69
N SER A 104 10.94 14.89 18.08
CA SER A 104 9.99 13.89 17.57
C SER A 104 10.59 13.10 16.40
N ARG A 105 11.28 13.77 15.46
CA ARG A 105 11.91 13.11 14.31
C ARG A 105 13.00 12.14 14.76
N LYS A 106 13.85 12.54 15.71
CA LYS A 106 14.91 11.70 16.28
C LYS A 106 14.37 10.50 17.05
N LEU A 107 13.29 10.68 17.82
CA LEU A 107 12.58 9.58 18.48
C LEU A 107 12.00 8.60 17.45
N TYR A 108 11.30 9.11 16.44
CA TYR A 108 10.67 8.33 15.37
C TYR A 108 11.70 7.48 14.60
N ALA A 109 12.78 8.12 14.17
CA ALA A 109 13.91 7.47 13.49
C ALA A 109 14.59 6.41 14.36
N THR A 110 14.82 6.68 15.65
CA THR A 110 15.40 5.73 16.60
C THR A 110 14.51 4.52 16.80
N ASN A 111 13.19 4.74 16.91
CA ASN A 111 12.20 3.67 17.09
C ASN A 111 12.08 2.79 15.83
N ILE A 112 12.15 3.37 14.63
CA ILE A 112 12.25 2.61 13.38
C ILE A 112 13.52 1.76 13.36
N ALA A 113 14.69 2.35 13.64
CA ALA A 113 15.95 1.61 13.65
C ALA A 113 15.94 0.44 14.65
N ALA A 114 15.37 0.64 15.85
CA ALA A 114 15.20 -0.41 16.84
C ALA A 114 14.25 -1.54 16.36
N MET A 115 13.21 -1.22 15.61
CA MET A 115 12.28 -2.19 15.02
C MET A 115 12.93 -3.00 13.89
N LEU A 116 13.73 -2.36 13.02
CA LEU A 116 14.49 -3.05 11.97
C LEU A 116 15.50 -4.06 12.55
N GLU A 117 16.18 -3.70 13.64
CA GLU A 117 17.12 -4.58 14.33
C GLU A 117 16.42 -5.68 15.16
N LYS A 118 15.25 -5.40 15.78
CA LYS A 118 14.45 -6.39 16.53
C LYS A 118 14.04 -7.58 15.65
N PHE A 119 13.71 -7.33 14.38
CA PHE A 119 13.12 -8.33 13.48
C PHE A 119 14.02 -8.78 12.31
N GLY A 120 15.16 -8.12 12.07
CA GLY A 120 16.08 -8.50 10.99
C GLY A 120 15.62 -8.09 9.59
N PHE A 121 14.90 -6.96 9.49
CA PHE A 121 14.57 -6.31 8.22
C PHE A 121 15.83 -5.71 7.58
N ASP A 122 15.92 -5.76 6.25
CA ASP A 122 16.99 -5.12 5.46
C ASP A 122 16.80 -3.61 5.36
N GLY A 123 15.59 -3.09 5.59
CA GLY A 123 15.29 -1.67 5.51
C GLY A 123 13.83 -1.33 5.79
N VAL A 124 13.50 -0.06 5.64
CA VAL A 124 12.16 0.51 5.83
C VAL A 124 11.70 1.19 4.54
N ASP A 125 10.41 1.05 4.22
CA ASP A 125 9.71 1.85 3.24
C ASP A 125 8.79 2.84 3.98
N ILE A 126 8.80 4.11 3.62
CA ILE A 126 7.94 5.13 4.24
C ILE A 126 6.84 5.50 3.27
N ASP A 127 5.65 4.96 3.53
CA ASP A 127 4.43 5.16 2.74
C ASP A 127 3.50 6.14 3.45
N TRP A 128 3.84 7.42 3.36
CA TRP A 128 3.01 8.50 3.88
C TRP A 128 2.12 9.01 2.74
N GLU A 129 0.81 8.76 2.85
CA GLU A 129 -0.18 9.20 1.86
C GLU A 129 -1.06 10.35 2.38
N TYR A 130 -0.80 11.63 2.09
CA TYR A 130 0.44 12.21 1.54
C TYR A 130 0.96 13.32 2.47
N PRO A 131 2.29 13.52 2.58
CA PRO A 131 2.85 14.63 3.35
C PRO A 131 2.42 15.97 2.75
N GLY A 132 1.74 16.78 3.57
CA GLY A 132 1.19 18.08 3.19
C GLY A 132 -0.31 18.09 2.94
N GLY A 133 -0.98 16.94 2.76
CA GLY A 133 -2.43 16.92 2.51
C GLY A 133 -2.96 15.72 1.71
N ASN A 134 -4.17 15.89 1.17
CA ASN A 134 -4.88 14.97 0.27
C ASN A 134 -5.05 13.49 0.71
N SER A 135 -4.73 13.13 1.96
CA SER A 135 -5.02 11.81 2.51
C SER A 135 -6.53 11.48 2.57
N SER A 136 -6.91 10.32 3.08
CA SER A 136 -8.32 9.93 3.26
C SER A 136 -9.12 10.94 4.10
N ASP A 137 -8.45 11.66 5.02
CA ASP A 137 -9.01 12.63 5.96
C ASP A 137 -9.15 14.07 5.43
N TYR A 138 -8.88 14.33 4.15
CA TYR A 138 -8.68 15.69 3.61
C TYR A 138 -9.87 16.68 3.77
N LYS A 139 -11.08 16.20 4.08
CA LYS A 139 -12.25 17.06 4.42
C LYS A 139 -12.41 17.30 5.93
N GLN A 140 -11.79 16.47 6.76
CA GLN A 140 -11.74 16.58 8.22
C GLN A 140 -10.50 17.37 8.68
N SER A 141 -9.37 17.18 8.01
CA SER A 141 -8.10 17.86 8.25
C SER A 141 -7.59 18.44 6.92
N PRO A 142 -7.93 19.71 6.62
CA PRO A 142 -7.62 20.33 5.34
C PRO A 142 -6.12 20.57 5.16
N ASN A 143 -5.74 20.72 3.90
CA ASN A 143 -4.36 20.92 3.47
C ASN A 143 -3.68 22.15 4.12
N GLU A 144 -4.44 23.22 4.40
CA GLU A 144 -3.92 24.40 5.10
C GLU A 144 -3.32 24.10 6.49
N ASP A 145 -3.85 23.10 7.21
CA ASP A 145 -3.35 22.71 8.53
C ASP A 145 -2.06 21.87 8.46
N LYS A 146 -1.74 21.32 7.27
CA LYS A 146 -0.64 20.36 7.03
C LYS A 146 0.56 20.96 6.28
N VAL A 147 0.56 22.26 5.97
CA VAL A 147 1.62 22.93 5.19
C VAL A 147 3.03 22.74 5.77
N SER A 148 3.18 22.58 7.08
CA SER A 148 4.48 22.32 7.73
C SER A 148 5.10 20.94 7.38
N GLU A 149 4.30 19.99 6.90
CA GLU A 149 4.76 18.66 6.49
C GLU A 149 5.62 18.73 5.21
N ILE A 150 5.42 19.74 4.37
CA ILE A 150 6.21 20.01 3.14
C ILE A 150 7.70 20.16 3.48
N GLU A 151 8.02 20.95 4.50
CA GLU A 151 9.39 21.20 4.95
C GLU A 151 9.90 20.13 5.92
N THR A 152 9.02 19.50 6.70
CA THR A 152 9.43 18.55 7.75
C THR A 152 9.54 17.09 7.28
N TYR A 153 8.88 16.69 6.20
CA TYR A 153 9.03 15.35 5.61
C TYR A 153 10.46 15.06 5.09
N PRO A 154 11.14 15.96 4.35
CA PRO A 154 12.55 15.78 4.00
C PRO A 154 13.47 15.62 5.22
N LEU A 155 13.17 16.35 6.31
CA LEU A 155 13.91 16.26 7.58
C LEU A 155 13.66 14.92 8.30
N LEU A 156 12.43 14.41 8.29
CA LEU A 156 12.09 13.11 8.87
C LEU A 156 12.84 11.98 8.14
N LEU A 157 12.86 12.00 6.81
CA LEU A 157 13.63 11.02 6.01
C LEU A 157 15.14 11.11 6.27
N ALA A 158 15.68 12.32 6.49
CA ALA A 158 17.09 12.51 6.82
C ALA A 158 17.46 11.93 8.19
N GLU A 159 16.62 12.14 9.21
CA GLU A 159 16.81 11.54 10.54
C GLU A 159 16.65 10.01 10.50
N ILE A 160 15.67 9.47 9.76
CA ILE A 160 15.52 8.02 9.55
C ILE A 160 16.78 7.44 8.89
N ARG A 161 17.30 8.07 7.83
CA ARG A 161 18.56 7.66 7.20
C ARG A 161 19.73 7.71 8.18
N ALA A 162 19.82 8.74 9.02
CA ALA A 162 20.88 8.85 10.02
C ALA A 162 20.81 7.71 11.06
N ALA A 163 19.60 7.35 11.51
CA ALA A 163 19.38 6.30 12.52
C ALA A 163 19.60 4.87 11.98
N ILE A 164 19.13 4.56 10.77
CA ILE A 164 19.32 3.21 10.16
C ILE A 164 20.69 3.03 9.50
N GLY A 165 21.38 4.14 9.20
CA GLY A 165 22.71 4.18 8.59
C GLY A 165 22.73 3.83 7.10
N PRO A 166 23.95 3.65 6.52
CA PRO A 166 24.15 3.42 5.09
C PRO A 166 24.10 1.94 4.67
N LYS A 167 23.76 1.03 5.59
CA LYS A 167 23.66 -0.43 5.31
C LYS A 167 22.22 -0.93 5.18
N LYS A 168 21.28 -0.25 5.83
CA LYS A 168 19.85 -0.53 5.71
C LYS A 168 19.28 0.27 4.56
N LEU A 169 18.23 -0.25 3.94
CA LEU A 169 17.50 0.45 2.89
C LEU A 169 16.51 1.45 3.49
N LEU A 170 16.39 2.62 2.88
CA LEU A 170 15.29 3.57 3.10
C LEU A 170 14.66 3.85 1.74
N THR A 171 13.41 3.45 1.57
CA THR A 171 12.63 3.66 0.34
C THR A 171 11.35 4.43 0.68
N ILE A 172 10.67 4.94 -0.35
CA ILE A 172 9.38 5.62 -0.20
C ILE A 172 8.41 5.23 -1.30
N ALA A 173 7.15 5.02 -0.94
CA ALA A 173 6.04 5.09 -1.87
C ALA A 173 5.70 6.57 -2.15
N THR A 174 5.28 6.90 -3.37
CA THR A 174 5.00 8.29 -3.78
C THR A 174 3.87 8.36 -4.82
N PRO A 175 3.03 9.41 -4.81
CA PRO A 175 1.79 9.42 -5.60
C PRO A 175 1.99 9.55 -7.11
N GLY A 176 1.12 8.88 -7.85
CA GLY A 176 1.03 8.93 -9.32
C GLY A 176 0.35 10.19 -9.89
N LYS A 177 -0.19 11.08 -9.04
CA LYS A 177 -1.00 12.25 -9.44
C LYS A 177 -0.29 13.54 -9.01
N VAL A 178 -0.11 14.48 -9.93
CA VAL A 178 0.60 15.75 -9.66
C VAL A 178 -0.08 16.59 -8.57
N GLY A 179 -1.40 16.50 -8.41
CA GLY A 179 -2.13 17.20 -7.34
C GLY A 179 -1.81 16.73 -5.92
N ASP A 180 -1.21 15.54 -5.78
CA ASP A 180 -0.88 14.90 -4.51
C ASP A 180 0.62 15.05 -4.14
N LEU A 181 1.42 15.69 -5.01
CA LEU A 181 2.87 15.93 -4.83
C LEU A 181 3.21 17.08 -3.88
N MET A 182 2.46 17.24 -2.80
CA MET A 182 2.48 18.47 -1.99
C MET A 182 3.82 18.75 -1.31
N ALA A 183 4.45 17.74 -0.69
CA ALA A 183 5.81 17.83 -0.17
C ALA A 183 6.92 17.57 -1.21
N PHE A 184 6.58 17.39 -2.50
CA PHE A 184 7.50 17.00 -3.58
C PHE A 184 7.64 18.14 -4.60
N THR A 185 8.28 19.23 -4.19
CA THR A 185 8.56 20.41 -5.04
C THR A 185 10.00 20.37 -5.59
N PRO A 186 10.37 21.18 -6.60
CA PRO A 186 11.76 21.30 -7.05
C PRO A 186 12.75 21.71 -5.94
N GLU A 187 12.28 22.36 -4.88
CA GLU A 187 13.05 22.80 -3.72
C GLU A 187 13.24 21.69 -2.69
N THR A 188 12.18 20.93 -2.35
CA THR A 188 12.21 19.88 -1.32
C THR A 188 12.75 18.54 -1.86
N ALA A 189 12.38 18.17 -3.09
CA ALA A 189 12.67 16.86 -3.67
C ALA A 189 14.17 16.49 -3.72
N PRO A 190 15.11 17.41 -4.05
CA PRO A 190 16.55 17.10 -4.00
C PRO A 190 17.07 16.68 -2.63
N SER A 191 16.37 17.02 -1.54
CA SER A 191 16.70 16.54 -0.19
C SER A 191 16.03 15.21 0.16
N ILE A 192 14.81 14.97 -0.35
CA ILE A 192 14.14 13.65 -0.29
C ILE A 192 15.00 12.59 -1.01
N TRP A 193 15.41 12.87 -2.26
CA TRP A 193 16.21 11.97 -3.10
C TRP A 193 17.61 11.67 -2.53
N ARG A 194 18.11 12.49 -1.60
CA ARG A 194 19.40 12.29 -0.93
C ARG A 194 19.30 11.25 0.20
N SER A 195 18.16 11.18 0.87
CA SER A 195 17.93 10.26 2.00
C SER A 195 17.57 8.84 1.54
N VAL A 196 16.76 8.72 0.49
CA VAL A 196 16.21 7.42 0.02
C VAL A 196 17.16 6.71 -0.96
N ASP A 197 17.14 5.37 -0.97
CA ASP A 197 17.84 4.56 -1.98
C ASP A 197 17.11 4.58 -3.32
N TRP A 198 15.77 4.42 -3.29
CA TRP A 198 14.89 4.58 -4.45
C TRP A 198 13.47 4.98 -4.04
N VAL A 199 12.66 5.25 -5.06
CA VAL A 199 11.28 5.71 -5.04
C VAL A 199 10.40 4.67 -5.72
N ASN A 200 9.35 4.23 -5.04
CA ASN A 200 8.28 3.39 -5.56
C ASN A 200 7.14 4.30 -6.03
N LEU A 201 7.06 4.59 -7.33
CA LEU A 201 6.05 5.49 -7.87
C LEU A 201 4.73 4.75 -8.07
N MET A 202 3.69 5.17 -7.36
CA MET A 202 2.35 4.60 -7.44
C MET A 202 1.62 5.12 -8.69
N SER A 203 2.07 4.66 -9.86
CA SER A 203 1.46 4.91 -11.19
C SER A 203 0.14 4.16 -11.40
N TYR A 204 -0.68 4.13 -10.37
CA TYR A 204 -2.02 3.55 -10.29
C TYR A 204 -2.91 4.47 -9.44
N ASP A 205 -4.19 4.13 -9.28
CA ASP A 205 -5.22 4.96 -8.61
C ASP A 205 -5.37 6.39 -9.15
N LEU A 206 -4.90 6.59 -10.39
CA LEU A 206 -5.03 7.81 -11.17
C LEU A 206 -6.50 8.20 -11.36
N PHE A 207 -7.39 7.20 -11.35
CA PHE A 207 -8.84 7.28 -11.19
C PHE A 207 -9.24 6.71 -9.82
N ASN A 208 -9.96 7.50 -9.01
CA ASN A 208 -10.51 7.09 -7.72
C ASN A 208 -11.79 7.89 -7.38
N ARG A 209 -12.41 7.67 -6.21
CA ARG A 209 -13.71 8.26 -5.84
C ARG A 209 -13.82 9.79 -5.87
N ARG A 210 -12.70 10.52 -5.96
CA ARG A 210 -12.70 11.99 -6.10
C ARG A 210 -12.90 12.46 -7.54
N ASP A 211 -12.67 11.57 -8.51
CA ASP A 211 -12.84 11.85 -9.93
C ASP A 211 -14.32 11.75 -10.34
N LYS A 212 -14.82 12.78 -11.03
CA LYS A 212 -16.22 12.86 -11.50
C LYS A 212 -16.44 12.37 -12.93
N ILE A 213 -15.36 11.91 -13.57
CA ILE A 213 -15.32 11.46 -14.96
C ILE A 213 -14.49 10.18 -15.00
N THR A 214 -15.03 9.15 -15.66
CA THR A 214 -14.37 7.85 -15.85
C THR A 214 -13.14 7.97 -16.78
N LYS A 215 -12.06 7.31 -16.37
CA LYS A 215 -10.77 7.25 -17.08
C LYS A 215 -10.01 6.04 -16.54
N HIS A 216 -8.93 5.64 -17.18
CA HIS A 216 -8.07 4.57 -16.67
C HIS A 216 -7.46 4.93 -15.31
N HIS A 217 -7.28 3.93 -14.44
CA HIS A 217 -6.60 4.14 -13.17
C HIS A 217 -5.07 3.99 -13.26
N THR A 218 -4.52 3.51 -14.39
CA THR A 218 -3.09 3.16 -14.52
C THR A 218 -2.57 3.16 -15.98
N ASP A 219 -3.16 3.90 -16.93
CA ASP A 219 -2.75 3.81 -18.34
C ASP A 219 -1.29 4.21 -18.61
N VAL A 220 -0.71 3.67 -19.69
CA VAL A 220 0.67 3.95 -20.14
C VAL A 220 0.93 5.44 -20.31
N LYS A 221 -0.02 6.19 -20.89
CA LYS A 221 0.15 7.62 -21.17
C LYS A 221 0.24 8.43 -19.88
N ALA A 222 -0.72 8.29 -18.96
CA ALA A 222 -0.70 8.99 -17.69
C ALA A 222 0.48 8.54 -16.80
N SER A 223 0.83 7.24 -16.82
CA SER A 223 2.03 6.69 -16.18
C SER A 223 3.32 7.34 -16.71
N LEU A 224 3.41 7.57 -18.03
CA LEU A 224 4.55 8.23 -18.65
C LEU A 224 4.62 9.73 -18.31
N GLU A 225 3.47 10.42 -18.29
CA GLU A 225 3.37 11.84 -17.93
C GLU A 225 3.84 12.10 -16.48
N ILE A 226 3.48 11.23 -15.52
CA ILE A 226 3.99 11.35 -14.15
C ILE A 226 5.47 10.95 -14.03
N VAL A 227 5.94 9.91 -14.73
CA VAL A 227 7.38 9.58 -14.77
C VAL A 227 8.20 10.76 -15.30
N ASP A 228 7.80 11.36 -16.42
CA ASP A 228 8.48 12.54 -16.97
C ASP A 228 8.39 13.75 -16.04
N TYR A 229 7.37 13.87 -15.18
CA TYR A 229 7.35 14.89 -14.13
C TYR A 229 8.44 14.64 -13.07
N TYR A 230 8.55 13.43 -12.53
CA TYR A 230 9.58 13.10 -11.52
C TYR A 230 11.00 13.30 -12.06
N LEU A 231 11.27 12.84 -13.29
CA LEU A 231 12.59 12.96 -13.91
C LEU A 231 12.92 14.41 -14.28
N ASN A 232 12.01 15.13 -14.97
CA ASN A 232 12.31 16.43 -15.58
C ASN A 232 11.90 17.66 -14.76
N LYS A 233 11.05 17.51 -13.73
CA LYS A 233 10.65 18.60 -12.81
C LYS A 233 11.22 18.43 -11.41
N LEU A 234 11.17 17.22 -10.86
CA LEU A 234 11.71 16.94 -9.53
C LEU A 234 13.18 16.51 -9.54
N SER A 235 13.80 16.39 -10.72
CA SER A 235 15.21 16.02 -10.90
C SER A 235 15.58 14.68 -10.23
N LEU A 236 14.65 13.72 -10.21
CA LEU A 236 14.92 12.36 -9.75
C LEU A 236 15.82 11.63 -10.75
N ASP A 237 16.89 11.00 -10.27
CA ASP A 237 17.68 10.06 -11.07
C ASP A 237 16.79 8.87 -11.49
N PRO A 238 16.64 8.54 -12.79
CA PRO A 238 15.83 7.40 -13.21
C PRO A 238 16.30 6.07 -12.61
N LEU A 239 17.59 5.93 -12.28
CA LEU A 239 18.12 4.75 -11.57
C LEU A 239 17.56 4.62 -10.15
N LYS A 240 17.03 5.69 -9.56
CA LYS A 240 16.29 5.69 -8.28
C LYS A 240 14.77 5.57 -8.44
N LEU A 241 14.23 5.43 -9.64
CA LEU A 241 12.78 5.31 -9.86
C LEU A 241 12.39 3.87 -10.18
N ASN A 242 11.36 3.36 -9.51
CA ASN A 242 10.62 2.15 -9.86
C ASN A 242 9.23 2.55 -10.38
N LEU A 243 8.81 2.01 -11.53
CA LEU A 243 7.43 2.16 -12.02
C LEU A 243 6.50 1.20 -11.27
N GLY A 244 5.37 1.69 -10.77
CA GLY A 244 4.38 0.91 -10.00
C GLY A 244 3.28 0.29 -10.87
N PHE A 245 2.90 -0.95 -10.55
CA PHE A 245 1.89 -1.73 -11.25
C PHE A 245 0.82 -2.27 -10.28
N PRO A 246 -0.49 -2.10 -10.56
CA PRO A 246 -1.55 -2.63 -9.72
C PRO A 246 -1.89 -4.07 -10.11
N MET A 247 -1.94 -4.97 -9.12
CA MET A 247 -2.44 -6.35 -9.24
C MET A 247 -3.95 -6.41 -8.96
N TYR A 248 -4.67 -5.34 -9.34
CA TYR A 248 -6.10 -5.17 -9.10
C TYR A 248 -6.72 -4.25 -10.16
N ALA A 249 -8.01 -4.42 -10.42
CA ALA A 249 -8.83 -3.52 -11.21
C ALA A 249 -9.50 -2.46 -10.34
N LYS A 250 -9.81 -1.29 -10.91
CA LYS A 250 -10.77 -0.32 -10.34
C LYS A 250 -12.13 -0.42 -11.03
N TRP A 251 -13.17 -0.09 -10.27
CA TRP A 251 -14.53 0.04 -10.79
C TRP A 251 -15.24 1.26 -10.20
N ALA A 252 -16.21 1.81 -10.93
CA ALA A 252 -17.07 2.90 -10.48
C ALA A 252 -18.44 2.90 -11.19
N THR A 253 -19.47 3.36 -10.47
CA THR A 253 -20.82 3.58 -11.01
C THR A 253 -20.85 4.83 -11.88
N ILE A 254 -21.41 4.71 -13.09
CA ILE A 254 -21.72 5.82 -14.00
C ILE A 254 -23.06 6.46 -13.61
N ASP A 255 -23.18 7.80 -13.74
CA ASP A 255 -24.46 8.48 -13.53
C ASP A 255 -25.45 8.09 -14.64
N ALA A 256 -26.44 7.28 -14.30
CA ALA A 256 -27.50 6.82 -15.20
C ALA A 256 -28.40 7.95 -15.74
N ASN A 257 -28.29 9.18 -15.21
CA ASN A 257 -28.96 10.37 -15.75
C ASN A 257 -28.16 11.05 -16.87
N GLN A 258 -26.91 10.65 -17.12
CA GLN A 258 -26.04 11.21 -18.16
C GLN A 258 -25.85 10.24 -19.33
N THR A 259 -25.66 10.79 -20.53
CA THR A 259 -25.44 9.98 -21.73
C THR A 259 -24.01 9.44 -21.78
N CYS A 260 -23.81 8.18 -21.41
CA CYS A 260 -22.57 7.44 -21.65
C CYS A 260 -22.71 6.53 -22.88
N GLN A 261 -21.69 6.44 -23.73
CA GLN A 261 -21.67 5.54 -24.89
C GLN A 261 -20.62 4.43 -24.76
N ASN A 262 -19.41 4.80 -24.36
CA ASN A 262 -18.18 4.03 -24.51
C ASN A 262 -17.42 3.80 -23.19
N GLY A 263 -18.03 4.07 -22.03
CA GLY A 263 -17.41 3.88 -20.71
C GLY A 263 -16.44 4.98 -20.31
N LEU A 264 -15.43 5.27 -21.14
CA LEU A 264 -14.42 6.31 -20.92
C LEU A 264 -14.98 7.73 -21.18
N GLY A 265 -14.63 8.68 -20.30
CA GLY A 265 -15.06 10.08 -20.42
C GLY A 265 -16.50 10.35 -19.96
N CYS A 266 -17.15 9.36 -19.33
CA CYS A 266 -18.52 9.45 -18.85
C CYS A 266 -18.58 10.00 -17.42
N ALA A 267 -19.69 10.66 -17.07
CA ALA A 267 -19.93 11.12 -15.71
C ALA A 267 -20.08 9.93 -14.75
N THR A 268 -19.42 10.00 -13.59
CA THR A 268 -19.64 9.06 -12.49
C THR A 268 -20.88 9.46 -11.70
N ALA A 269 -21.43 8.53 -10.92
CA ALA A 269 -22.28 8.87 -9.78
C ALA A 269 -21.49 9.69 -8.72
N GLU A 270 -22.14 10.09 -7.63
CA GLU A 270 -21.46 10.67 -6.47
C GLU A 270 -20.70 9.54 -5.73
N LEU A 271 -19.41 9.39 -6.03
CA LEU A 271 -18.56 8.31 -5.50
C LEU A 271 -17.99 8.60 -4.09
N GLU A 272 -17.96 9.87 -3.69
CA GLU A 272 -17.46 10.33 -2.40
C GLU A 272 -18.47 11.28 -1.75
N SER A 273 -18.88 10.95 -0.53
CA SER A 273 -19.82 11.71 0.28
C SER A 273 -19.35 13.16 0.54
N PRO A 274 -20.26 14.08 0.92
CA PRO A 274 -19.89 15.44 1.34
C PRO A 274 -18.83 15.50 2.45
N ASP A 275 -18.78 14.50 3.34
CA ASP A 275 -17.77 14.38 4.41
C ASP A 275 -16.48 13.65 3.99
N GLY A 276 -16.38 13.12 2.77
CA GLY A 276 -15.17 12.42 2.28
C GLY A 276 -15.19 10.90 2.49
N SER A 277 -16.23 10.37 3.13
CA SER A 277 -16.48 8.92 3.18
C SER A 277 -16.78 8.35 1.79
N ASP A 278 -16.52 7.06 1.62
CA ASP A 278 -16.85 6.34 0.38
C ASP A 278 -18.36 6.10 0.30
N THR A 279 -18.99 6.28 -0.86
CA THR A 279 -20.42 5.96 -1.04
C THR A 279 -20.67 4.49 -1.33
N GLY A 280 -19.61 3.68 -1.51
CA GLY A 280 -19.72 2.28 -1.93
C GLY A 280 -20.10 2.14 -3.40
N LEU A 281 -20.09 3.24 -4.17
CA LEU A 281 -20.37 3.25 -5.61
C LEU A 281 -19.10 3.14 -6.46
N SER A 282 -17.92 2.98 -5.85
CA SER A 282 -16.65 2.67 -6.50
C SER A 282 -15.79 1.77 -5.62
N GLY A 283 -14.75 1.16 -6.19
CA GLY A 283 -13.83 0.33 -5.41
C GLY A 283 -12.73 -0.30 -6.24
N ALA A 284 -12.07 -1.30 -5.65
CA ALA A 284 -11.11 -2.18 -6.31
C ALA A 284 -11.60 -3.63 -6.26
N ILE A 285 -11.05 -4.48 -7.13
CA ILE A 285 -11.16 -5.93 -7.04
C ILE A 285 -9.85 -6.57 -7.54
N THR A 286 -9.40 -7.63 -6.89
CA THR A 286 -8.14 -8.32 -7.16
C THR A 286 -8.29 -9.38 -8.24
N PHE A 287 -7.18 -9.79 -8.88
CA PHE A 287 -7.14 -10.94 -9.78
C PHE A 287 -6.97 -12.27 -9.01
N GLU A 288 -7.53 -12.35 -7.81
CA GLU A 288 -7.49 -13.57 -6.98
C GLU A 288 -8.46 -14.63 -7.48
N LEU A 289 -8.17 -15.89 -7.14
CA LEU A 289 -8.95 -17.05 -7.54
C LEU A 289 -10.44 -16.86 -7.21
N GLU A 290 -10.75 -16.36 -6.02
CA GLU A 290 -12.11 -16.12 -5.55
C GLU A 290 -12.90 -15.07 -6.34
N ASN A 291 -12.21 -14.10 -6.95
CA ASN A 291 -12.86 -13.05 -7.73
C ASN A 291 -13.07 -13.45 -9.19
N TYR A 292 -12.18 -14.28 -9.75
CA TYR A 292 -12.18 -14.56 -11.19
C TYR A 292 -12.48 -16.02 -11.60
N ALA A 293 -12.44 -16.98 -10.67
CA ALA A 293 -12.80 -18.37 -10.98
C ALA A 293 -14.29 -18.57 -11.24
N THR A 294 -14.61 -19.26 -12.33
CA THR A 294 -15.96 -19.78 -12.59
C THR A 294 -16.36 -20.79 -11.50
N PRO A 295 -17.56 -20.70 -10.90
CA PRO A 295 -17.99 -21.61 -9.84
C PRO A 295 -17.89 -23.10 -10.23
N PRO A 296 -17.38 -23.98 -9.35
CA PRO A 296 -17.29 -25.42 -9.64
C PRO A 296 -18.67 -26.05 -9.90
N THR A 297 -18.77 -26.96 -10.88
CA THR A 297 -20.06 -27.61 -11.21
C THR A 297 -20.55 -28.63 -10.18
N ASN A 298 -19.65 -29.08 -9.29
CA ASN A 298 -19.85 -30.23 -8.41
C ASN A 298 -19.74 -29.84 -6.91
N MET A 299 -20.17 -28.62 -6.55
CA MET A 299 -20.14 -28.15 -5.16
C MET A 299 -21.10 -28.94 -4.26
N THR A 300 -20.79 -28.98 -2.97
CA THR A 300 -21.66 -29.52 -1.92
C THR A 300 -22.14 -28.42 -0.98
N GLU A 301 -23.21 -28.70 -0.22
CA GLU A 301 -23.65 -27.80 0.85
C GLU A 301 -22.59 -27.72 1.95
N SER A 302 -22.33 -26.50 2.44
CA SER A 302 -21.38 -26.18 3.50
C SER A 302 -21.73 -26.87 4.82
N VAL A 303 -20.75 -27.55 5.44
CA VAL A 303 -20.92 -28.26 6.72
C VAL A 303 -20.28 -27.56 7.92
N ASP A 304 -19.37 -26.62 7.68
CA ASP A 304 -18.61 -25.85 8.69
C ASP A 304 -18.91 -24.35 8.66
N GLY A 305 -19.58 -23.87 7.61
CA GLY A 305 -19.92 -22.46 7.38
C GLY A 305 -19.09 -21.80 6.29
N ALA A 306 -18.07 -22.47 5.72
CA ALA A 306 -17.24 -21.96 4.64
C ALA A 306 -17.90 -22.19 3.27
N CYS A 307 -17.80 -21.22 2.38
CA CYS A 307 -18.44 -21.20 1.07
C CYS A 307 -17.65 -20.41 0.04
N GLY A 308 -18.05 -20.49 -1.22
CA GLY A 308 -17.40 -19.80 -2.33
C GLY A 308 -16.50 -20.72 -3.16
N PRO A 309 -15.83 -20.19 -4.19
CA PRO A 309 -15.09 -20.97 -5.17
C PRO A 309 -13.89 -21.71 -4.54
N THR A 310 -13.16 -21.06 -3.64
CA THR A 310 -11.98 -21.62 -2.95
C THR A 310 -12.36 -22.74 -1.97
N ALA A 311 -13.54 -22.67 -1.36
CA ALA A 311 -14.07 -23.73 -0.49
C ALA A 311 -14.73 -24.88 -1.29
N GLY A 312 -15.20 -24.61 -2.51
CA GLY A 312 -15.93 -25.58 -3.34
C GLY A 312 -17.34 -25.89 -2.81
N THR A 313 -17.92 -25.01 -2.02
CA THR A 313 -19.16 -25.22 -1.26
C THR A 313 -20.15 -24.06 -1.39
N PHE A 314 -21.44 -24.38 -1.26
CA PHE A 314 -22.54 -23.41 -1.25
C PHE A 314 -23.28 -23.42 0.10
N CYS A 315 -23.94 -22.32 0.44
CA CYS A 315 -24.70 -22.17 1.68
C CYS A 315 -26.09 -22.81 1.61
N ALA A 316 -26.55 -23.34 2.75
CA ALA A 316 -27.90 -23.88 2.94
C ALA A 316 -28.98 -22.93 2.41
N ALA A 317 -30.08 -23.50 1.90
CA ALA A 317 -31.08 -22.73 1.17
C ALA A 317 -31.68 -21.56 1.97
N GLY A 318 -31.62 -20.36 1.41
CA GLY A 318 -32.02 -19.10 2.05
C GLY A 318 -30.84 -18.29 2.62
N ASN A 319 -29.69 -18.92 2.89
CA ASN A 319 -28.49 -18.22 3.31
C ASN A 319 -27.71 -17.66 2.10
N CYS A 320 -26.83 -16.71 2.39
CA CYS A 320 -25.93 -16.02 1.47
C CYS A 320 -24.48 -16.38 1.81
N CYS A 321 -23.63 -16.47 0.79
CA CYS A 321 -22.18 -16.59 0.97
C CYS A 321 -21.57 -15.18 0.89
N SER A 322 -21.11 -14.59 2.00
CA SER A 322 -20.53 -13.23 1.98
C SER A 322 -19.25 -13.18 1.16
N ALA A 323 -18.83 -11.98 0.75
CA ALA A 323 -17.53 -11.73 0.10
C ALA A 323 -16.31 -12.27 0.90
N PHE A 324 -16.48 -12.57 2.20
CA PHE A 324 -15.46 -13.17 3.05
C PHE A 324 -15.46 -14.71 3.06
N GLY A 325 -16.29 -15.36 2.22
CA GLY A 325 -16.32 -16.83 2.10
C GLY A 325 -17.08 -17.57 3.22
N PHE A 326 -18.02 -16.90 3.89
CA PHE A 326 -18.80 -17.51 4.99
C PHE A 326 -20.32 -17.42 4.78
N CYS A 327 -21.05 -18.40 5.31
CA CYS A 327 -22.51 -18.47 5.24
C CYS A 327 -23.23 -17.65 6.33
N GLY A 328 -24.29 -16.95 5.95
CA GLY A 328 -25.14 -16.15 6.85
C GLY A 328 -26.39 -15.61 6.17
N ASP A 329 -27.35 -15.09 6.95
CA ASP A 329 -28.71 -14.71 6.49
C ASP A 329 -29.06 -13.24 6.68
N SER A 330 -28.23 -12.46 7.41
CA SER A 330 -28.47 -11.04 7.65
C SER A 330 -28.34 -10.19 6.38
N ALA A 331 -29.08 -9.07 6.29
CA ALA A 331 -29.09 -8.20 5.11
C ALA A 331 -27.68 -7.81 4.64
N ALA A 332 -26.86 -7.22 5.52
CA ALA A 332 -25.48 -6.82 5.19
C ALA A 332 -24.57 -7.97 4.72
N HIS A 333 -24.87 -9.22 5.14
CA HIS A 333 -24.16 -10.43 4.70
C HIS A 333 -24.62 -10.92 3.32
N CYS A 334 -25.84 -10.56 2.92
CA CYS A 334 -26.47 -10.87 1.63
C CYS A 334 -26.31 -9.76 0.59
N ASP A 335 -26.12 -8.51 1.00
CA ASP A 335 -25.96 -7.36 0.11
C ASP A 335 -24.55 -7.34 -0.53
N ALA A 336 -23.53 -7.81 0.19
CA ALA A 336 -22.15 -7.97 -0.26
C ALA A 336 -21.74 -9.46 -0.33
N CYS A 337 -22.45 -10.24 -1.14
CA CYS A 337 -22.29 -11.69 -1.25
C CYS A 337 -21.67 -12.14 -2.60
N LEU A 338 -21.07 -13.33 -2.64
CA LEU A 338 -20.44 -13.95 -3.82
C LEU A 338 -21.43 -14.46 -4.88
N GLY A 339 -22.72 -14.12 -4.76
CA GLY A 339 -23.73 -14.37 -5.78
C GLY A 339 -24.60 -15.61 -5.55
N PRO A 340 -25.69 -15.76 -6.33
CA PRO A 340 -26.72 -16.78 -6.14
C PRO A 340 -26.21 -18.22 -6.29
N VAL A 341 -25.06 -18.40 -6.94
CA VAL A 341 -24.43 -19.72 -7.15
C VAL A 341 -23.85 -20.31 -5.84
N PHE A 342 -23.42 -19.46 -4.90
CA PHE A 342 -22.88 -19.89 -3.60
C PHE A 342 -23.85 -19.73 -2.43
N GLY A 343 -25.02 -19.12 -2.62
CA GLY A 343 -26.07 -19.06 -1.59
C GLY A 343 -27.36 -18.45 -2.13
N SER A 344 -28.48 -19.18 -2.04
CA SER A 344 -29.74 -18.77 -2.68
C SER A 344 -30.47 -17.59 -2.01
N GLY A 345 -29.95 -17.06 -0.90
CA GLY A 345 -30.37 -15.76 -0.37
C GLY A 345 -29.83 -14.55 -1.15
N CYS A 346 -28.78 -14.72 -1.96
CA CYS A 346 -28.22 -13.68 -2.81
C CYS A 346 -29.19 -13.29 -3.94
N LYS A 347 -29.59 -12.01 -3.98
CA LYS A 347 -30.66 -11.51 -4.87
C LYS A 347 -30.15 -10.85 -6.16
N THR A 348 -28.86 -10.55 -6.23
CA THR A 348 -28.24 -9.89 -7.39
C THR A 348 -26.95 -10.60 -7.75
N GLU A 349 -26.51 -10.37 -9.00
CA GLU A 349 -25.17 -10.70 -9.47
C GLU A 349 -24.13 -9.98 -8.59
N SER A 350 -23.13 -10.73 -8.13
CA SER A 350 -22.04 -10.25 -7.27
C SER A 350 -21.07 -9.32 -8.01
N LEU A 351 -20.20 -8.64 -7.25
CA LEU A 351 -19.11 -7.85 -7.84
C LEU A 351 -18.13 -8.75 -8.62
N SER A 352 -17.87 -9.96 -8.13
CA SER A 352 -16.98 -10.95 -8.74
C SER A 352 -17.56 -11.50 -10.06
N GLU A 353 -18.85 -11.82 -10.13
CA GLU A 353 -19.52 -12.22 -11.38
C GLU A 353 -19.49 -11.08 -12.43
N LYS A 354 -19.71 -9.82 -12.01
CA LYS A 354 -19.59 -8.64 -12.90
C LYS A 354 -18.17 -8.42 -13.37
N PHE A 355 -17.18 -8.65 -12.52
CA PHE A 355 -15.76 -8.56 -12.87
C PHE A 355 -15.34 -9.67 -13.85
N GLN A 356 -15.82 -10.90 -13.68
CA GLN A 356 -15.67 -11.98 -14.66
C GLN A 356 -16.26 -11.59 -16.02
N THR A 357 -17.42 -10.94 -16.03
CA THR A 357 -18.02 -10.36 -17.23
C THR A 357 -17.18 -9.22 -17.81
N ALA A 358 -16.61 -8.33 -16.99
CA ALA A 358 -15.76 -7.23 -17.44
C ALA A 358 -14.46 -7.72 -18.09
N MET A 359 -13.69 -8.58 -17.40
CA MET A 359 -12.46 -9.18 -17.88
C MET A 359 -12.65 -9.94 -19.20
N LYS A 360 -13.78 -10.64 -19.36
CA LYS A 360 -14.12 -11.39 -20.58
C LYS A 360 -14.43 -10.51 -21.80
N ASN A 361 -14.92 -9.29 -21.56
CA ASN A 361 -15.39 -8.38 -22.61
C ASN A 361 -14.55 -7.08 -22.66
N GLY A 362 -13.33 -7.11 -22.14
CA GLY A 362 -12.41 -5.98 -22.08
C GLY A 362 -12.13 -5.34 -23.43
N VAL A 363 -11.90 -4.04 -23.40
CA VAL A 363 -11.48 -3.21 -24.52
C VAL A 363 -10.17 -2.51 -24.15
N THR A 364 -9.13 -2.76 -24.94
CA THR A 364 -7.87 -2.04 -24.85
C THR A 364 -8.01 -0.65 -25.49
N ASP A 365 -7.82 0.41 -24.71
CA ASP A 365 -7.52 1.73 -25.28
C ASP A 365 -6.06 1.74 -25.75
N GLU A 366 -5.85 1.59 -27.05
CA GLU A 366 -4.51 1.62 -27.65
C GLU A 366 -3.89 3.03 -27.66
N GLN A 367 -4.68 4.10 -27.52
CA GLN A 367 -4.19 5.48 -27.49
C GLN A 367 -3.67 5.87 -26.10
N ALA A 368 -4.39 5.55 -25.03
CA ALA A 368 -3.93 5.72 -23.65
C ALA A 368 -2.96 4.60 -23.22
N GLY A 369 -3.18 3.38 -23.70
CA GLY A 369 -2.50 2.17 -23.25
C GLY A 369 -3.03 1.69 -21.91
N GLY A 370 -4.32 1.31 -21.85
CA GLY A 370 -4.95 0.75 -20.66
C GLY A 370 -6.16 -0.10 -21.02
N GLU A 371 -6.55 -1.03 -20.15
CA GLU A 371 -7.73 -1.87 -20.36
C GLU A 371 -8.95 -1.28 -19.63
N TYR A 372 -10.13 -1.43 -20.22
CA TYR A 372 -11.40 -1.03 -19.61
C TYR A 372 -12.59 -1.87 -20.06
N TYR A 373 -13.70 -1.78 -19.35
CA TYR A 373 -15.01 -2.26 -19.80
C TYR A 373 -16.14 -1.33 -19.35
N TYR A 374 -17.20 -1.23 -20.15
CA TYR A 374 -18.44 -0.57 -19.77
C TYR A 374 -19.56 -1.61 -19.65
N ASP A 375 -19.90 -1.96 -18.41
CA ASP A 375 -21.10 -2.71 -18.10
C ASP A 375 -22.32 -1.77 -18.19
N GLN A 376 -22.90 -1.71 -19.38
CA GLN A 376 -24.15 -0.97 -19.65
C GLN A 376 -25.36 -1.53 -18.90
N GLN A 377 -25.32 -2.78 -18.42
CA GLN A 377 -26.43 -3.41 -17.71
C GLN A 377 -26.45 -3.04 -16.23
N ASN A 378 -25.28 -3.03 -15.58
CA ASN A 378 -25.12 -2.64 -14.17
C ASN A 378 -24.70 -1.15 -13.99
N ASN A 379 -24.51 -0.39 -15.07
CA ASN A 379 -23.94 0.97 -15.08
C ASN A 379 -22.55 1.07 -14.44
N LEU A 380 -21.70 0.05 -14.60
CA LEU A 380 -20.34 0.03 -14.04
C LEU A 380 -19.28 0.28 -15.12
N PHE A 381 -18.38 1.21 -14.84
CA PHE A 381 -17.10 1.34 -15.54
C PHE A 381 -16.03 0.55 -14.81
N TRP A 382 -15.22 -0.21 -15.55
CA TRP A 382 -14.11 -1.02 -15.06
C TRP A 382 -12.82 -0.61 -15.76
N THR A 383 -11.67 -0.64 -15.07
CA THR A 383 -10.35 -0.42 -15.71
C THR A 383 -9.22 -1.12 -14.95
N TRP A 384 -8.24 -1.64 -15.69
CA TRP A 384 -7.12 -2.41 -15.16
C TRP A 384 -5.89 -2.44 -16.10
N ASP A 385 -4.80 -3.01 -15.61
CA ASP A 385 -3.61 -3.39 -16.40
C ASP A 385 -3.75 -4.84 -16.89
N THR A 386 -3.42 -5.14 -18.16
CA THR A 386 -3.29 -6.53 -18.67
C THR A 386 -1.82 -6.92 -18.83
N PRO A 387 -1.46 -8.21 -18.94
CA PRO A 387 -0.10 -8.65 -19.28
C PRO A 387 0.51 -7.99 -20.53
N GLN A 388 -0.34 -7.60 -21.48
CA GLN A 388 0.00 -6.86 -22.69
C GLN A 388 0.30 -5.38 -22.38
N ILE A 389 -0.54 -4.71 -21.59
CA ILE A 389 -0.27 -3.33 -21.15
C ILE A 389 0.95 -3.26 -20.22
N ILE A 390 1.16 -4.24 -19.34
CA ILE A 390 2.39 -4.38 -18.55
C ILE A 390 3.61 -4.46 -19.48
N SER A 391 3.57 -5.35 -20.47
CA SER A 391 4.63 -5.46 -21.49
C SER A 391 4.85 -4.15 -22.27
N ARG A 392 3.79 -3.38 -22.53
CA ARG A 392 3.86 -2.05 -23.17
C ARG A 392 4.50 -1.01 -22.25
N LYS A 393 4.14 -0.93 -20.96
CA LYS A 393 4.79 -0.05 -19.97
C LYS A 393 6.30 -0.27 -19.90
N PHE A 394 6.79 -1.52 -19.98
CA PHE A 394 8.23 -1.78 -20.08
C PHE A 394 8.88 -1.18 -21.33
N ASN A 395 8.21 -1.27 -22.47
CA ASN A 395 8.76 -0.83 -23.77
C ASN A 395 8.61 0.67 -24.04
N ASP A 396 7.56 1.30 -23.52
CA ASP A 396 7.24 2.72 -23.72
C ASP A 396 7.82 3.62 -22.60
N ILE A 397 7.94 3.09 -21.38
CA ILE A 397 8.33 3.85 -20.18
C ILE A 397 9.65 3.33 -19.58
N VAL A 398 9.66 2.10 -19.06
CA VAL A 398 10.74 1.61 -18.17
C VAL A 398 12.09 1.54 -18.89
N LYS A 399 12.13 0.91 -20.07
CA LYS A 399 13.35 0.80 -20.89
C LYS A 399 13.75 2.16 -21.51
N PRO A 400 12.87 2.95 -22.15
CA PRO A 400 13.28 4.23 -22.77
C PRO A 400 13.69 5.32 -21.78
N ARG A 401 13.17 5.30 -20.54
CA ARG A 401 13.60 6.23 -19.47
C ARG A 401 14.74 5.69 -18.62
N ASN A 402 15.25 4.49 -18.91
CA ASN A 402 16.33 3.84 -18.15
C ASN A 402 16.03 3.78 -16.64
N LEU A 403 14.79 3.40 -16.28
CA LEU A 403 14.36 3.32 -14.88
C LEU A 403 15.08 2.18 -14.16
N GLY A 404 15.39 2.38 -12.89
CA GLY A 404 16.16 1.41 -12.08
C GLY A 404 15.41 0.14 -11.72
N GLY A 405 14.10 0.06 -11.96
CA GLY A 405 13.30 -1.15 -11.75
C GLY A 405 11.80 -0.95 -11.86
N VAL A 406 11.06 -1.89 -11.29
CA VAL A 406 9.60 -1.88 -11.16
C VAL A 406 9.17 -2.30 -9.76
N MET A 407 7.97 -1.88 -9.39
CA MET A 407 7.28 -2.20 -8.14
C MET A 407 5.86 -2.68 -8.45
N ALA A 408 5.30 -3.59 -7.65
CA ALA A 408 3.90 -3.98 -7.78
C ALA A 408 3.16 -4.09 -6.43
N TRP A 409 1.88 -3.72 -6.45
CA TRP A 409 0.94 -3.78 -5.33
C TRP A 409 -0.25 -4.69 -5.69
N SER A 410 -0.47 -5.83 -5.03
CA SER A 410 0.39 -6.55 -4.08
C SER A 410 0.53 -8.04 -4.47
N LEU A 411 1.53 -8.73 -3.91
CA LEU A 411 1.98 -10.04 -4.37
C LEU A 411 0.94 -11.17 -4.26
N GLY A 412 -0.03 -11.06 -3.35
CA GLY A 412 -1.11 -12.05 -3.22
C GLY A 412 -2.25 -11.87 -4.22
N GLN A 413 -2.38 -10.68 -4.82
CA GLN A 413 -3.59 -10.25 -5.53
C GLN A 413 -3.72 -10.78 -6.97
N ASP A 414 -2.72 -11.53 -7.46
CA ASP A 414 -2.69 -12.14 -8.81
C ASP A 414 -2.89 -13.68 -8.74
N SER A 415 -3.61 -14.18 -7.72
CA SER A 415 -3.61 -15.61 -7.37
C SER A 415 -4.43 -16.53 -8.28
N PHE A 416 -5.16 -16.00 -9.27
CA PHE A 416 -5.90 -16.82 -10.23
C PHE A 416 -4.99 -17.58 -11.22
N ASP A 417 -4.10 -16.87 -11.94
CA ASP A 417 -3.19 -17.48 -12.93
C ASP A 417 -1.76 -16.91 -12.93
N PHE A 418 -1.48 -15.93 -12.07
CA PHE A 418 -0.17 -15.27 -11.94
C PHE A 418 0.30 -14.55 -13.22
N SER A 419 -0.60 -14.22 -14.14
CA SER A 419 -0.23 -13.69 -15.47
C SER A 419 0.33 -12.27 -15.42
N HIS A 420 -0.03 -11.45 -14.43
CA HIS A 420 0.55 -10.10 -14.25
C HIS A 420 1.95 -10.19 -13.62
N ILE A 421 2.13 -11.07 -12.62
CA ILE A 421 3.46 -11.42 -12.06
C ILE A 421 4.39 -11.94 -13.17
N LEU A 422 3.93 -12.89 -13.99
CA LEU A 422 4.73 -13.45 -15.10
C LEU A 422 5.08 -12.38 -16.17
N ALA A 423 4.19 -11.42 -16.44
CA ALA A 423 4.48 -10.30 -17.34
C ALA A 423 5.55 -9.35 -16.77
N LEU A 424 5.49 -9.05 -15.47
CA LEU A 424 6.49 -8.26 -14.76
C LEU A 424 7.85 -8.97 -14.75
N GLN A 425 7.88 -10.25 -14.37
CA GLN A 425 9.07 -11.10 -14.33
C GLN A 425 9.78 -11.13 -15.69
N LYS A 426 9.01 -11.29 -16.78
CA LYS A 426 9.53 -11.26 -18.15
C LYS A 426 10.14 -9.89 -18.49
N GLY A 427 9.43 -8.79 -18.23
CA GLY A 427 9.94 -7.44 -18.53
C GLY A 427 11.23 -7.10 -17.78
N VAL A 428 11.32 -7.52 -16.52
CA VAL A 428 12.53 -7.44 -15.69
C VAL A 428 13.67 -8.30 -16.26
N ALA A 429 13.41 -9.53 -16.67
CA ALA A 429 14.42 -10.41 -17.26
C ALA A 429 14.99 -9.86 -18.59
N GLU A 430 14.15 -9.23 -19.40
CA GLU A 430 14.59 -8.51 -20.62
C GLU A 430 15.47 -7.30 -20.29
N MET A 431 15.21 -6.57 -19.20
CA MET A 431 16.12 -5.51 -18.73
C MET A 431 17.46 -6.08 -18.25
N LYS A 432 17.42 -7.13 -17.41
CA LYS A 432 18.60 -7.82 -16.84
C LYS A 432 19.50 -8.48 -17.90
N THR A 433 19.06 -8.59 -19.17
CA THR A 433 19.84 -9.13 -20.31
C THR A 433 20.23 -8.09 -21.37
N SER A 434 19.71 -6.86 -21.28
CA SER A 434 20.06 -5.77 -22.20
C SER A 434 21.46 -5.21 -21.92
N THR A 435 22.25 -4.94 -22.97
CA THR A 435 23.57 -4.30 -22.82
C THR A 435 23.40 -2.79 -22.64
N PRO A 436 24.07 -2.13 -21.66
CA PRO A 436 23.97 -0.69 -21.46
C PRO A 436 24.31 0.09 -22.73
N ASN A 437 23.43 1.03 -23.12
CA ASN A 437 23.64 1.85 -24.32
C ASN A 437 24.77 2.87 -24.08
N PRO A 438 25.91 2.81 -24.82
CA PRO A 438 27.06 3.67 -24.59
C PRO A 438 26.86 5.14 -25.02
N SER A 439 25.69 5.52 -25.55
CA SER A 439 25.39 6.90 -25.94
C SER A 439 24.83 7.78 -24.81
N LEU A 440 24.64 7.24 -23.60
CA LEU A 440 24.19 8.01 -22.44
C LEU A 440 25.39 8.47 -21.60
N PRO A 441 25.38 9.71 -21.07
CA PRO A 441 26.45 10.18 -20.19
C PRO A 441 26.48 9.36 -18.91
N THR A 442 27.67 8.93 -18.50
CA THR A 442 27.86 8.25 -17.21
C THR A 442 27.41 9.18 -16.08
N PRO A 443 26.63 8.70 -15.08
CA PRO A 443 26.27 9.51 -13.93
C PRO A 443 27.52 10.07 -13.24
N PRO A 444 27.50 11.31 -12.73
CA PRO A 444 28.55 11.78 -11.85
C PRO A 444 28.65 10.81 -10.66
N GLN A 445 29.88 10.47 -10.26
CA GLN A 445 30.07 9.69 -9.04
C GLN A 445 29.43 10.43 -7.86
N PRO A 446 28.77 9.72 -6.92
CA PRO A 446 28.43 10.34 -5.66
C PRO A 446 29.74 10.70 -4.95
N ASP A 447 30.07 12.00 -4.91
CA ASP A 447 31.24 12.50 -4.20
C ASP A 447 31.20 11.99 -2.75
N VAL A 448 32.34 11.49 -2.27
CA VAL A 448 32.49 10.95 -0.91
C VAL A 448 32.62 12.13 0.07
N PHE A 449 31.55 12.92 0.18
CA PHE A 449 31.48 14.04 1.09
C PHE A 449 31.30 13.56 2.53
N GLN A 450 32.30 13.86 3.34
CA GLN A 450 32.14 13.91 4.79
C GLN A 450 31.05 14.94 5.12
N ALA A 451 30.16 14.61 6.06
CA ALA A 451 29.14 15.55 6.51
C ALA A 451 29.80 16.83 7.06
N PRO A 452 29.31 18.03 6.69
CA PRO A 452 29.83 19.26 7.27
C PRO A 452 29.53 19.31 8.78
N PRO A 453 30.40 19.91 9.61
CA PRO A 453 30.10 20.10 11.02
C PRO A 453 28.88 21.02 11.22
N PRO A 454 28.13 20.91 12.34
CA PRO A 454 26.79 21.50 12.47
C PRO A 454 26.70 23.02 12.33
N ASP A 455 27.78 23.75 12.59
CA ASP A 455 27.78 25.20 12.80
C ASP A 455 27.70 26.07 11.51
N GLN A 456 27.25 25.52 10.37
CA GLN A 456 27.16 26.27 9.09
C GLN A 456 25.80 26.23 8.37
N MET A 457 24.71 25.83 9.05
CA MET A 457 23.36 26.19 8.61
C MET A 457 22.95 27.55 9.18
N THR A 458 23.36 28.63 8.51
CA THR A 458 22.84 29.98 8.81
C THR A 458 21.45 30.16 8.20
N VAL A 459 20.42 30.14 9.03
CA VAL A 459 19.03 30.39 8.62
C VAL A 459 18.90 31.85 8.14
N PRO A 460 18.26 32.11 6.98
CA PRO A 460 17.97 33.48 6.54
C PRO A 460 17.11 34.24 7.56
N GLU A 461 17.44 35.50 7.82
CA GLU A 461 16.79 36.31 8.84
C GLU A 461 15.31 36.58 8.50
N LEU A 462 14.43 36.30 9.47
CA LEU A 462 12.98 36.48 9.32
C LEU A 462 12.63 37.95 9.06
N ALA A 463 11.76 38.19 8.07
CA ALA A 463 11.23 39.53 7.80
C ALA A 463 10.55 40.12 9.06
N PRO A 464 10.72 41.43 9.33
CA PRO A 464 10.29 42.04 10.58
C PRO A 464 8.76 42.01 10.75
N LYS A 465 8.32 41.70 11.97
CA LYS A 465 6.90 41.68 12.35
C LYS A 465 6.29 43.07 12.21
N ILE A 466 5.13 43.15 11.57
CA ILE A 466 4.32 44.38 11.50
C ILE A 466 3.56 44.54 12.82
N ASP A 467 3.68 45.72 13.45
CA ASP A 467 2.95 46.10 14.66
C ASP A 467 1.53 46.59 14.31
N PRO A 468 0.45 46.00 14.85
CA PRO A 468 -0.92 46.37 14.52
C PRO A 468 -1.44 47.62 15.25
N THR A 469 -0.59 48.60 15.61
CA THR A 469 -0.99 49.76 16.44
C THR A 469 -0.52 51.16 15.97
N SER A 470 -0.61 51.49 14.67
CA SER A 470 -0.47 52.89 14.20
C SER A 470 -1.54 53.37 13.20
N ASP A 471 -2.46 54.18 13.72
CA ASP A 471 -3.29 55.27 13.15
C ASP A 471 -3.82 55.26 11.68
N ARG A 472 -5.02 55.82 11.51
CA ARG A 472 -5.67 56.02 10.20
C ARG A 472 -5.28 57.37 9.58
N THR A 473 -4.61 57.36 8.44
CA THR A 473 -4.59 58.51 7.51
C THR A 473 -4.81 58.06 6.06
N GLU A 474 -5.22 59.00 5.22
CA GLU A 474 -5.87 58.73 3.92
C GLU A 474 -4.89 58.38 2.80
N LEU A 475 -5.28 57.46 1.90
CA LEU A 475 -4.60 57.21 0.64
C LEU A 475 -5.23 58.05 -0.50
N PRO A 476 -4.45 58.85 -1.26
CA PRO A 476 -4.95 59.50 -2.46
C PRO A 476 -5.10 58.50 -3.62
N PRO A 477 -6.02 58.74 -4.58
CA PRO A 477 -6.22 57.83 -5.70
C PRO A 477 -5.06 57.87 -6.69
N LEU A 478 -4.63 56.69 -7.17
CA LEU A 478 -3.67 56.58 -8.27
C LEU A 478 -4.41 56.28 -9.58
N ASP A 479 -4.33 57.20 -10.53
CA ASP A 479 -4.86 57.04 -11.88
C ASP A 479 -3.70 56.75 -12.87
N SER A 480 -4.03 56.10 -13.98
CA SER A 480 -3.19 55.78 -15.13
C SER A 480 -1.99 54.82 -14.91
N LEU A 481 -2.13 53.60 -15.44
CA LEU A 481 -1.12 53.00 -16.32
C LEU A 481 -1.81 52.06 -17.32
N LYS A 482 -1.23 51.89 -18.51
CA LYS A 482 -1.96 51.40 -19.70
C LYS A 482 -1.80 49.89 -19.93
N THR A 483 -2.90 49.19 -20.17
CA THR A 483 -2.92 47.87 -20.81
C THR A 483 -3.03 48.00 -22.34
N PRO A 484 -2.33 47.16 -23.13
CA PRO A 484 -2.54 47.05 -24.57
C PRO A 484 -3.71 46.10 -24.88
N SER A 485 -4.41 46.35 -26.00
CA SER A 485 -5.63 45.63 -26.39
C SER A 485 -5.39 44.47 -27.37
N LEU A 486 -6.33 43.52 -27.37
CA LEU A 486 -6.54 42.53 -28.43
C LEU A 486 -7.99 42.59 -28.92
N PRO A 487 -8.28 42.19 -30.18
CA PRO A 487 -9.54 42.50 -30.87
C PRO A 487 -10.71 41.59 -30.47
N PRO A 488 -11.97 42.02 -30.69
CA PRO A 488 -13.17 41.27 -30.34
C PRO A 488 -13.49 40.14 -31.32
N LEU A 489 -14.19 39.11 -30.82
CA LEU A 489 -15.00 38.19 -31.61
C LEU A 489 -16.48 38.36 -31.22
N ASP A 490 -17.39 38.23 -32.18
CA ASP A 490 -18.82 38.53 -32.04
C ASP A 490 -19.69 37.31 -32.43
N SER A 491 -20.92 37.25 -31.89
CA SER A 491 -21.94 36.19 -32.03
C SER A 491 -21.56 34.82 -31.41
N LEU A 492 -22.43 34.06 -30.72
CA LEU A 492 -23.88 33.91 -30.87
C LEU A 492 -24.65 33.68 -29.52
N LYS A 493 -25.69 34.50 -29.30
CA LYS A 493 -26.99 34.21 -28.66
C LYS A 493 -27.11 33.12 -27.56
N THR A 494 -27.38 33.55 -26.33
CA THR A 494 -28.16 32.80 -25.33
C THR A 494 -29.67 33.17 -25.41
N PRO A 495 -30.61 32.25 -25.08
CA PRO A 495 -32.02 32.58 -24.81
C PRO A 495 -32.29 32.84 -23.31
N ASN A 496 -33.37 33.58 -23.02
CA ASN A 496 -33.76 33.96 -21.65
C ASN A 496 -34.45 32.82 -20.87
N LEU A 497 -34.31 32.82 -19.54
CA LEU A 497 -35.35 32.36 -18.62
C LEU A 497 -36.06 33.58 -17.99
N PRO A 498 -37.41 33.56 -17.82
CA PRO A 498 -38.14 34.59 -17.09
C PRO A 498 -38.21 34.27 -15.58
N SER A 499 -38.21 35.32 -14.76
CA SER A 499 -38.52 35.28 -13.33
C SER A 499 -40.03 35.16 -13.06
N LEU A 500 -40.43 34.49 -11.98
CA LEU A 500 -41.76 34.65 -11.38
C LEU A 500 -41.75 34.23 -9.90
N ASP A 501 -42.00 35.19 -9.01
CA ASP A 501 -42.32 34.94 -7.60
C ASP A 501 -43.77 34.45 -7.45
N GLN A 502 -44.04 33.59 -6.46
CA GLN A 502 -45.21 33.77 -5.57
C GLN A 502 -45.15 32.91 -4.29
N GLU A 503 -45.85 33.39 -3.26
CA GLU A 503 -45.90 32.86 -1.90
C GLU A 503 -46.87 31.67 -1.76
N THR A 504 -46.67 30.79 -0.78
CA THR A 504 -47.72 30.08 0.02
C THR A 504 -47.09 29.29 1.20
N PRO A 505 -47.81 28.73 2.20
CA PRO A 505 -47.63 29.17 3.59
C PRO A 505 -47.09 28.11 4.58
N GLN A 506 -46.91 28.52 5.85
CA GLN A 506 -46.32 27.71 6.91
C GLN A 506 -47.29 26.72 7.59
N GLY A 507 -46.82 25.48 7.77
CA GLY A 507 -47.06 24.64 8.95
C GLY A 507 -48.04 23.47 8.81
N PRO A 508 -48.05 22.52 9.78
CA PRO A 508 -47.16 22.38 10.94
C PRO A 508 -46.11 21.27 10.77
N ALA A 509 -45.15 21.16 11.70
CA ALA A 509 -44.17 20.09 11.73
C ALA A 509 -44.78 18.74 12.16
N GLN A 510 -44.27 17.64 11.61
CA GLN A 510 -44.32 16.31 12.23
C GLN A 510 -42.89 15.82 12.45
N THR A 511 -42.57 15.51 13.71
CA THR A 511 -41.32 14.85 14.09
C THR A 511 -41.40 13.37 13.78
N ILE A 512 -40.49 12.88 12.95
CA ILE A 512 -40.24 11.45 12.76
C ILE A 512 -38.82 11.19 13.27
N ASP A 513 -38.68 10.45 14.37
CA ASP A 513 -37.38 9.99 14.86
C ASP A 513 -36.91 8.83 13.98
N GLU A 514 -36.06 9.10 12.99
CA GLU A 514 -35.36 8.02 12.28
C GLU A 514 -34.16 7.51 13.11
N PRO A 515 -33.99 6.18 13.25
CA PRO A 515 -32.89 5.62 14.00
C PRO A 515 -31.56 5.83 13.25
N ARG A 516 -30.69 6.66 13.82
CA ARG A 516 -29.31 6.88 13.33
C ARG A 516 -28.56 5.54 13.22
N LEU A 517 -28.41 5.05 12.00
CA LEU A 517 -27.51 3.92 11.69
C LEU A 517 -26.06 4.34 11.97
N PRO A 518 -25.21 3.44 12.49
CA PRO A 518 -23.76 3.65 12.54
C PRO A 518 -23.16 3.51 11.14
N PRO A 519 -22.06 4.23 10.81
CA PRO A 519 -21.34 4.00 9.56
C PRO A 519 -20.72 2.60 9.54
N ILE A 520 -20.74 1.96 8.37
CA ILE A 520 -20.03 0.71 8.12
C ILE A 520 -18.63 1.07 7.60
N ASP A 521 -17.64 0.93 8.46
CA ASP A 521 -16.24 1.25 8.15
C ASP A 521 -15.52 -0.01 7.65
N LEU A 522 -15.31 -0.11 6.33
CA LEU A 522 -14.84 -1.33 5.67
C LEU A 522 -13.35 -1.66 5.87
N PHE A 523 -12.62 -0.84 6.64
CA PHE A 523 -11.20 -1.06 6.93
C PHE A 523 -10.84 -1.22 8.42
N GLN A 524 -11.81 -1.49 9.32
CA GLN A 524 -11.51 -1.88 10.70
C GLN A 524 -12.26 -3.14 11.17
N ALA A 525 -11.52 -4.25 11.33
CA ALA A 525 -11.99 -5.42 12.07
C ALA A 525 -11.74 -5.23 13.58
N PRO A 526 -12.75 -5.41 14.47
CA PRO A 526 -12.60 -5.13 15.89
C PRO A 526 -11.76 -6.19 16.62
N SER A 527 -10.84 -5.76 17.49
CA SER A 527 -9.96 -6.68 18.24
C SER A 527 -10.75 -7.55 19.23
N MET A 528 -10.72 -8.87 19.06
CA MET A 528 -11.28 -9.79 20.05
C MET A 528 -10.35 -9.99 21.24
N ASN A 529 -10.88 -9.74 22.44
CA ASN A 529 -10.15 -9.92 23.70
C ASN A 529 -10.49 -11.30 24.30
N PRO A 530 -9.52 -12.22 24.53
CA PRO A 530 -9.81 -13.63 24.76
C PRO A 530 -10.20 -13.96 26.21
N THR A 531 -11.48 -14.22 26.48
CA THR A 531 -11.93 -14.73 27.79
C THR A 531 -13.14 -15.68 27.73
N THR A 532 -13.17 -16.61 28.70
CA THR A 532 -14.28 -17.53 29.06
C THR A 532 -14.69 -18.59 28.02
N ALA A 533 -13.98 -19.72 28.04
CA ALA A 533 -14.53 -21.01 27.60
C ALA A 533 -15.29 -21.69 28.76
N PRO A 534 -16.45 -22.34 28.53
CA PRO A 534 -17.13 -23.17 29.52
C PRO A 534 -16.67 -24.64 29.45
N GLU A 535 -16.34 -25.24 30.60
CA GLU A 535 -16.14 -26.69 30.70
C GLU A 535 -17.49 -27.41 30.76
N THR A 536 -17.66 -28.54 30.05
CA THR A 536 -17.76 -29.90 30.65
C THR A 536 -18.25 -31.00 29.69
N LEU A 537 -17.52 -32.13 29.72
CA LEU A 537 -17.98 -33.52 29.49
C LEU A 537 -18.47 -33.97 28.08
N PRO A 538 -18.43 -35.29 27.77
CA PRO A 538 -17.63 -36.39 28.33
C PRO A 538 -16.72 -37.07 27.29
N ARG A 539 -15.73 -37.85 27.75
CA ARG A 539 -14.91 -38.71 26.86
C ARG A 539 -15.67 -39.97 26.46
N LEU A 540 -15.74 -40.26 25.16
CA LEU A 540 -15.95 -41.60 24.62
C LEU A 540 -14.63 -42.11 24.03
N ALA A 541 -14.30 -43.37 24.30
CA ALA A 541 -13.09 -44.02 23.79
C ALA A 541 -13.46 -45.13 22.81
N PHE A 542 -12.88 -45.11 21.61
CA PHE A 542 -12.91 -46.22 20.67
C PHE A 542 -11.53 -46.43 20.02
N SER A 543 -11.30 -47.64 19.51
CA SER A 543 -9.98 -48.19 19.23
C SER A 543 -9.44 -47.89 17.83
N VAL A 544 -8.13 -47.75 17.73
CA VAL A 544 -7.38 -47.66 16.46
C VAL A 544 -7.15 -49.06 15.89
N PRO A 545 -7.57 -49.37 14.64
CA PRO A 545 -7.17 -50.59 13.95
C PRO A 545 -5.74 -50.49 13.42
N GLN A 546 -4.98 -51.60 13.47
CA GLN A 546 -3.67 -51.68 12.84
C GLN A 546 -3.80 -51.96 11.34
N LEU A 547 -2.99 -51.30 10.50
CA LEU A 547 -2.80 -51.68 9.10
C LEU A 547 -1.67 -52.72 8.97
N PRO A 548 -1.81 -53.75 8.11
CA PRO A 548 -0.81 -54.79 7.96
C PRO A 548 0.37 -54.37 7.07
N SER A 549 1.55 -54.91 7.37
CA SER A 549 2.73 -54.78 6.52
C SER A 549 2.64 -55.70 5.29
N LEU A 550 3.05 -55.18 4.13
CA LEU A 550 3.24 -55.95 2.90
C LEU A 550 4.70 -55.83 2.45
N SER A 551 5.29 -56.97 2.07
CA SER A 551 6.67 -57.06 1.60
C SER A 551 6.69 -57.54 0.15
N LEU A 552 7.64 -57.05 -0.63
CA LEU A 552 7.90 -57.49 -2.00
C LEU A 552 9.41 -57.37 -2.30
N SER A 553 9.92 -58.27 -3.14
CA SER A 553 11.35 -58.59 -3.27
C SER A 553 11.99 -58.02 -4.56
N LEU A 554 13.32 -57.95 -4.57
CA LEU A 554 14.11 -57.34 -5.65
C LEU A 554 14.28 -58.25 -6.88
N SER A 555 14.29 -57.62 -8.07
CA SER A 555 15.21 -57.89 -9.18
C SER A 555 15.20 -56.66 -10.13
N GLY A 556 16.27 -56.27 -10.85
CA GLY A 556 17.67 -56.70 -10.86
C GLY A 556 18.43 -56.08 -12.06
N SER A 557 19.73 -55.72 -11.91
CA SER A 557 20.57 -54.95 -12.88
C SER A 557 20.12 -53.50 -13.17
N GLY A 558 20.95 -52.53 -13.60
CA GLY A 558 22.41 -52.44 -13.79
C GLY A 558 22.78 -51.20 -14.66
N SER A 559 23.98 -50.60 -14.63
CA SER A 559 25.11 -50.73 -13.68
C SER A 559 26.21 -49.64 -13.83
N PHE A 560 26.44 -48.85 -12.77
CA PHE A 560 27.76 -48.60 -12.14
C PHE A 560 28.88 -47.76 -12.85
N SER A 561 29.36 -46.71 -12.18
CA SER A 561 30.75 -46.19 -12.25
C SER A 561 31.12 -45.43 -10.95
N GLN A 562 32.41 -45.22 -10.65
CA GLN A 562 32.96 -44.72 -9.36
C GLN A 562 33.70 -43.37 -9.54
N ARG A 563 33.68 -42.42 -8.57
CA ARG A 563 34.54 -42.26 -7.34
C ARG A 563 36.06 -42.18 -7.63
N PRO A 564 36.92 -41.55 -6.78
CA PRO A 564 36.75 -41.10 -5.38
C PRO A 564 36.62 -39.56 -5.25
N GLU A 565 36.37 -38.87 -4.12
CA GLU A 565 36.45 -39.11 -2.66
C GLU A 565 37.83 -38.87 -1.97
N ASP A 566 37.89 -37.89 -1.06
CA ASP A 566 38.84 -37.83 0.06
C ASP A 566 38.24 -36.99 1.21
N ASN A 567 38.72 -37.19 2.45
CA ASN A 567 38.10 -36.76 3.74
C ASN A 567 39.25 -36.26 4.69
N PRO A 568 39.12 -35.98 6.02
CA PRO A 568 37.97 -36.15 6.91
C PRO A 568 37.67 -35.09 8.01
N SER A 569 36.39 -35.11 8.43
CA SER A 569 35.88 -35.05 9.82
C SER A 569 36.34 -34.00 10.86
N LEU A 570 35.34 -33.47 11.59
CA LEU A 570 35.39 -33.43 13.06
C LEU A 570 33.97 -33.47 13.66
N GLN A 571 33.72 -34.38 14.61
CA GLN A 571 32.53 -34.43 15.45
C GLN A 571 32.95 -34.32 16.93
N PHE A 572 32.08 -33.80 17.77
CA PHE A 572 32.14 -33.99 19.22
C PHE A 572 30.73 -34.01 19.83
N GLN A 573 30.47 -34.93 20.75
CA GLN A 573 29.26 -34.95 21.57
C GLN A 573 29.57 -35.41 23.00
N ALA A 574 28.85 -34.79 23.95
CA ALA A 574 28.50 -35.27 25.30
C ALA A 574 29.59 -35.84 26.24
N GLU A 575 29.68 -35.27 27.45
CA GLU A 575 29.74 -36.09 28.65
C GLU A 575 28.87 -35.49 29.78
N PHE A 576 28.23 -36.34 30.56
CA PHE A 576 27.39 -35.98 31.71
C PHE A 576 28.20 -36.10 33.01
N LYS A 577 27.97 -35.23 34.00
CA LYS A 577 28.31 -35.49 35.41
C LYS A 577 27.38 -34.75 36.36
N SER A 578 27.02 -35.43 37.45
CA SER A 578 26.13 -34.91 38.49
C SER A 578 26.82 -34.90 39.86
N ALA A 579 26.43 -33.96 40.70
CA ALA A 579 26.71 -33.91 42.14
C ALA A 579 25.49 -33.30 42.84
N ASN A 580 25.32 -33.55 44.13
CA ASN A 580 24.00 -33.51 44.78
C ASN A 580 24.06 -32.89 46.20
N ARG A 581 22.89 -32.53 46.76
CA ARG A 581 22.60 -31.93 48.09
C ARG A 581 22.75 -30.39 48.17
N GLY A 582 21.84 -29.65 48.85
CA GLY A 582 20.56 -30.08 49.42
C GLY A 582 19.90 -29.10 50.43
N GLN A 583 18.76 -29.52 50.98
CA GLN A 583 18.01 -28.97 52.13
C GLN A 583 17.19 -27.64 51.98
N ASN A 584 15.88 -27.80 51.78
CA ASN A 584 14.83 -27.08 52.53
C ASN A 584 14.73 -27.71 53.95
N PRO A 585 14.28 -27.01 55.04
CA PRO A 585 12.89 -26.53 55.22
C PRO A 585 12.77 -25.21 56.07
N SER A 586 11.64 -24.61 56.50
CA SER A 586 10.18 -24.65 56.17
C SER A 586 9.43 -23.52 56.91
N GLU A 587 8.32 -23.02 56.32
CA GLU A 587 7.16 -22.36 56.97
C GLU A 587 7.33 -21.01 57.74
N GLY A 588 6.24 -20.22 57.77
CA GLY A 588 6.18 -18.91 58.42
C GLY A 588 4.98 -18.04 58.00
N SER A 589 3.75 -18.44 58.36
CA SER A 589 2.51 -17.79 57.89
C SER A 589 2.02 -16.66 58.81
N THR A 590 1.50 -15.56 58.24
CA THR A 590 0.57 -14.66 58.95
C THR A 590 -0.33 -13.90 57.96
N GLN A 591 -1.65 -13.92 58.18
CA GLN A 591 -2.59 -12.98 57.55
C GLN A 591 -2.77 -11.73 58.42
N ILE A 592 -3.25 -10.60 57.88
CA ILE A 592 -4.57 -10.03 58.26
C ILE A 592 -5.00 -8.81 57.39
N ARG A 593 -6.18 -8.97 56.78
CA ARG A 593 -7.25 -8.00 56.45
C ARG A 593 -6.95 -6.58 55.87
N ARG A 594 -7.52 -6.39 54.67
CA ARG A 594 -8.50 -5.35 54.27
C ARG A 594 -8.25 -3.87 54.66
N ASN A 595 -8.33 -3.01 53.64
CA ASN A 595 -9.49 -2.09 53.59
C ASN A 595 -9.89 -1.74 52.15
N GLN A 596 -11.18 -1.50 51.92
CA GLN A 596 -11.73 -0.98 50.67
C GLN A 596 -11.93 0.54 50.80
N LYS A 597 -11.87 1.27 49.68
CA LYS A 597 -12.72 2.45 49.45
C LYS A 597 -12.98 2.63 47.96
N ARG A 598 -14.25 2.87 47.61
CA ARG A 598 -14.68 3.30 46.27
C ARG A 598 -14.65 4.83 46.21
N TYR A 599 -14.46 5.40 45.03
CA TYR A 599 -15.08 6.67 44.65
C TYR A 599 -15.57 6.57 43.19
N ALA A 600 -16.60 7.34 42.87
CA ALA A 600 -17.26 7.39 41.57
C ALA A 600 -16.98 8.74 40.88
N PRO A 601 -17.04 8.84 39.55
CA PRO A 601 -16.78 10.09 38.82
C PRO A 601 -17.89 11.13 39.04
N THR A 602 -17.57 12.41 38.84
CA THR A 602 -18.55 13.51 38.86
C THR A 602 -18.35 14.38 37.63
N ARG A 603 -19.41 14.59 36.84
CA ARG A 603 -19.43 15.59 35.75
C ARG A 603 -19.54 17.00 36.35
N LEU A 604 -18.89 17.98 35.71
CA LEU A 604 -19.34 19.37 35.76
C LEU A 604 -18.86 20.10 34.50
N ALA A 605 -19.71 20.98 33.97
CA ALA A 605 -19.41 21.81 32.80
C ALA A 605 -20.07 23.18 32.98
N ARG A 606 -19.36 24.25 32.61
CA ARG A 606 -19.91 25.56 32.15
C ARG A 606 -18.78 26.55 31.80
N PHE A 607 -18.84 27.06 30.57
CA PHE A 607 -18.91 28.48 30.15
C PHE A 607 -18.20 29.62 30.91
N VAL A 608 -18.04 30.73 30.18
CA VAL A 608 -17.47 32.07 30.48
C VAL A 608 -16.08 32.23 29.84
N VAL A 609 -15.88 33.15 28.87
CA VAL A 609 -16.85 34.04 28.19
C VAL A 609 -16.52 34.12 26.69
#